data_AF-A0A2N6F4F7-F1
#
_entry.id   AF-A0A2N6F4F7-F1
#
_cell.length_a   1.000
_cell.length_b   1.000
_cell.length_c   1.000
_cell.angle_alpha   90.00
_cell.angle_beta   90.00
_cell.angle_gamma   90.00
#
_symmetry.space_group_name_H-M   'P 1'
#
loop_
_entity.id
_entity.type
_entity.pdbx_description
1 polymer ?
#
loop_
_entity_poly.entity_id
_entity_poly.type
_entity_poly.pdbx_seq_one_letter_code
_entity_poly.pdbx_strand_id
1 'polypeptide(L)'
;MYQEVRLHGHIDETIEYFATAAARDAYQCYFYETKGDSLRFFSPGNEFIIDKEGVNHRGNGGSFCEYMFGVDQPLPDLAKGDVRNRLILYGATYEEGNNALTFTDRSDGHLTYDRIFFEGNALYNYYFFMTGSVSGRVRNQQEDILRLLGKVLKRSENVSFSDDSPLVEELFDLLGHKSSMYLVKLINKKHKAYHDAFTDLYFTHKSIPDEEYDNLKQLADQLGIDKYQQERIRIDVMYKHPDNRRIVDEYKSILIECNQKGSITHQENARLTRLKTLSVRNKIPSALFYTLDEMLKHDKLVDLDEQGYISETRQILTGIFLHEQEIDANLNNEDMIKLLHAKRQASENRDHMFEQLLLDTGKTCDEKIRDGADLQLLEMFSYIVTYFDRYDSTSANINQLAFMENVHFTEEIIRSLLGNREEFNSLSSGTFSELFFESIFDNKYLGQFGRKKIICLQNGLEQINDGRMTVQGLLGRLKNIDKEEKLYRILLAHVKERIRNFYSKYNTKAEQDALREEITEELINKKILADEIPADLFRAVVVNIKKEAIYVHNLLPQVIAEKDPALREDFLENSGLDRFYVEELEREYFELNELDMEDLYQIRKGLNNVAA
;
A
#
# COMPACT_ATOMS: atom_id res chain seq x y z
N MET A 1 27.23 -46.82 -17.53
CA MET A 1 26.22 -46.82 -18.60
C MET A 1 25.07 -47.69 -18.14
N TYR A 2 23.85 -47.16 -18.12
CA TYR A 2 22.66 -47.94 -17.85
C TYR A 2 22.02 -48.34 -19.18
N GLN A 3 21.12 -49.32 -19.12
CA GLN A 3 20.28 -49.74 -20.23
C GLN A 3 18.85 -49.33 -19.93
N GLU A 4 18.09 -49.04 -20.97
CA GLU A 4 16.66 -48.80 -20.87
C GLU A 4 15.88 -49.69 -21.84
N VAL A 5 14.71 -50.14 -21.40
CA VAL A 5 13.72 -50.82 -22.24
C VAL A 5 12.49 -49.95 -22.26
N ARG A 6 12.06 -49.54 -23.45
CA ARG A 6 10.87 -48.71 -23.65
C ARG A 6 9.78 -49.53 -24.32
N LEU A 7 8.61 -49.50 -23.73
CA LEU A 7 7.39 -50.06 -24.26
C LEU A 7 6.43 -48.92 -24.55
N HIS A 8 5.96 -48.84 -25.79
CA HIS A 8 4.96 -47.87 -26.22
C HIS A 8 3.72 -48.64 -26.66
N GLY A 9 2.55 -48.15 -26.28
CA GLY A 9 1.29 -48.74 -26.71
C GLY A 9 0.09 -47.84 -26.46
N HIS A 10 -1.07 -48.34 -26.88
CA HIS A 10 -2.36 -47.69 -26.73
C HIS A 10 -3.30 -48.64 -26.00
N ILE A 11 -4.00 -48.14 -24.98
CA ILE A 11 -5.03 -48.92 -24.25
C ILE A 11 -6.33 -48.91 -25.05
N ASP A 12 -6.71 -47.73 -25.53
CA ASP A 12 -7.92 -47.49 -26.32
C ASP A 12 -7.70 -46.33 -27.31
N GLU A 13 -8.77 -45.81 -27.90
CA GLU A 13 -8.73 -44.64 -28.79
C GLU A 13 -8.33 -43.34 -28.07
N THR A 14 -8.36 -43.33 -26.74
CA THR A 14 -8.22 -42.14 -25.89
C THR A 14 -6.86 -42.05 -25.20
N ILE A 15 -6.33 -43.17 -24.69
CA ILE A 15 -5.17 -43.24 -23.82
C ILE A 15 -4.00 -43.94 -24.52
N GLU A 16 -2.87 -43.26 -24.50
CA GLU A 16 -1.57 -43.76 -24.93
C GLU A 16 -0.64 -43.86 -23.71
N TYR A 17 0.27 -44.84 -23.71
CA TYR A 17 1.23 -45.00 -22.62
C TYR A 17 2.65 -45.23 -23.15
N PHE A 18 3.62 -44.71 -22.39
CA PHE A 18 5.04 -45.01 -22.54
C PHE A 18 5.56 -45.55 -21.21
N ALA A 19 6.11 -46.75 -21.22
CA ALA A 19 6.71 -47.36 -20.04
C ALA A 19 8.20 -47.60 -20.27
N THR A 20 9.03 -46.97 -19.45
CA THR A 20 10.48 -47.09 -19.49
C THR A 20 10.97 -47.81 -18.24
N ALA A 21 11.71 -48.89 -18.44
CA ALA A 21 12.44 -49.58 -17.38
C ALA A 21 13.93 -49.31 -17.55
N ALA A 22 14.55 -48.65 -16.57
CA ALA A 22 15.96 -48.30 -16.57
C ALA A 22 16.71 -49.07 -15.48
N ALA A 23 17.79 -49.77 -15.85
CA ALA A 23 18.69 -50.46 -14.94
C ALA A 23 20.06 -50.68 -15.59
N ARG A 24 21.11 -50.98 -14.80
CA ARG A 24 22.42 -51.36 -15.38
C ARG A 24 22.34 -52.64 -16.22
N ASP A 25 21.46 -53.56 -15.83
CA ASP A 25 21.15 -54.81 -16.55
C ASP A 25 19.64 -54.92 -16.78
N ALA A 26 19.09 -54.03 -17.62
CA ALA A 26 17.63 -53.90 -17.81
C ALA A 26 16.94 -55.22 -18.21
N TYR A 27 17.60 -56.06 -19.03
CA TYR A 27 17.09 -57.35 -19.47
C TYR A 27 16.85 -58.37 -18.34
N GLN A 28 17.51 -58.25 -17.18
CA GLN A 28 17.35 -59.16 -16.05
C GLN A 28 16.31 -58.69 -15.03
N CYS A 29 15.94 -57.41 -15.09
CA CYS A 29 15.06 -56.76 -14.13
C CYS A 29 13.70 -56.38 -14.72
N TYR A 30 13.50 -56.55 -16.03
CA TYR A 30 12.29 -56.19 -16.76
C TYR A 30 11.23 -57.28 -16.65
N PHE A 31 10.17 -57.02 -15.87
CA PHE A 31 9.04 -57.93 -15.76
C PHE A 31 7.74 -57.22 -16.11
N TYR A 32 7.15 -57.64 -17.23
CA TYR A 32 5.78 -57.28 -17.59
C TYR A 32 5.00 -58.52 -18.04
N GLU A 33 3.70 -58.48 -17.81
CA GLU A 33 2.74 -59.51 -18.21
C GLU A 33 1.61 -58.82 -18.98
N THR A 34 1.26 -59.37 -20.14
CA THR A 34 0.06 -58.97 -20.90
C THR A 34 -1.00 -60.03 -20.69
N LYS A 35 -2.17 -59.62 -20.20
CA LYS A 35 -3.31 -60.53 -19.98
C LYS A 35 -4.58 -59.89 -20.55
N GLY A 36 -5.00 -60.36 -21.72
CA GLY A 36 -6.07 -59.72 -22.47
C GLY A 36 -5.72 -58.27 -22.78
N ASP A 37 -6.61 -57.34 -22.42
CA ASP A 37 -6.42 -55.89 -22.61
C ASP A 37 -5.78 -55.21 -21.39
N SER A 38 -5.11 -55.96 -20.52
CA SER A 38 -4.40 -55.43 -19.35
C SER A 38 -2.90 -55.66 -19.46
N LEU A 39 -2.14 -54.64 -19.05
CA LEU A 39 -0.69 -54.64 -19.03
C LEU A 39 -0.21 -54.44 -17.59
N ARG A 40 0.56 -55.40 -17.09
CA ARG A 40 1.05 -55.44 -15.72
C ARG A 40 2.56 -55.32 -15.71
N PHE A 41 3.09 -54.33 -15.01
CA PHE A 41 4.49 -54.18 -14.65
C PHE A 41 4.69 -54.59 -13.20
N PHE A 42 5.75 -55.33 -12.91
CA PHE A 42 6.01 -55.76 -11.55
C PHE A 42 7.49 -55.87 -11.23
N SER A 43 7.81 -55.74 -9.96
CA SER A 43 9.14 -55.98 -9.40
C SER A 43 8.96 -56.44 -7.94
N PRO A 44 10.01 -56.93 -7.25
CA PRO A 44 9.87 -57.35 -5.86
C PRO A 44 9.21 -56.28 -4.97
N GLY A 45 7.99 -56.56 -4.51
CA GLY A 45 7.20 -55.67 -3.64
C GLY A 45 6.42 -54.55 -4.34
N ASN A 46 6.51 -54.42 -5.67
CA ASN A 46 5.81 -53.39 -6.44
C ASN A 46 5.04 -53.97 -7.63
N GLU A 47 3.90 -53.37 -7.92
CA GLU A 47 3.02 -53.75 -9.02
C GLU A 47 2.30 -52.51 -9.56
N PHE A 48 2.20 -52.45 -10.88
CA PHE A 48 1.47 -51.41 -11.60
C PHE A 48 0.74 -52.04 -12.79
N ILE A 49 -0.58 -51.94 -12.81
CA ILE A 49 -1.44 -52.54 -13.82
C ILE A 49 -2.19 -51.41 -14.53
N ILE A 50 -2.13 -51.44 -15.85
CA ILE A 50 -2.89 -50.60 -16.75
C ILE A 50 -3.96 -51.47 -17.39
N ASP A 51 -5.23 -51.10 -17.25
CA ASP A 51 -6.36 -51.78 -17.87
C ASP A 51 -7.31 -50.77 -18.53
N LYS A 52 -8.47 -51.23 -19.02
CA LYS A 52 -9.45 -50.34 -19.69
C LYS A 52 -10.15 -49.37 -18.75
N GLU A 53 -10.24 -49.68 -17.46
CA GLU A 53 -10.95 -48.87 -16.47
C GLU A 53 -10.01 -47.83 -15.85
N GLY A 54 -8.72 -48.15 -15.74
CA GLY A 54 -7.70 -47.23 -15.26
C GLY A 54 -6.40 -47.91 -14.87
N VAL A 55 -5.87 -47.47 -13.73
CA VAL A 55 -4.59 -47.89 -13.18
C VAL A 55 -4.79 -48.49 -11.80
N ASN A 56 -4.22 -49.68 -11.59
CA ASN A 56 -4.03 -50.25 -10.26
C ASN A 56 -2.55 -50.17 -9.88
N HIS A 57 -2.24 -49.76 -8.66
CA HIS A 57 -0.88 -49.69 -8.16
C HIS A 57 -0.75 -50.34 -6.79
N ARG A 58 0.46 -50.80 -6.48
CA ARG A 58 0.87 -51.27 -5.16
C ARG A 58 2.39 -51.13 -4.99
N GLY A 59 2.85 -50.72 -3.82
CA GLY A 59 4.26 -50.72 -3.46
C GLY A 59 4.83 -49.33 -3.13
N ASN A 60 6.12 -49.15 -3.30
CA ASN A 60 6.87 -47.98 -2.86
C ASN A 60 6.78 -46.76 -3.79
N GLY A 61 6.05 -46.88 -4.90
CA GLY A 61 5.98 -45.89 -5.95
C GLY A 61 5.17 -44.63 -5.61
N GLY A 62 4.95 -43.85 -6.66
CA GLY A 62 4.10 -42.67 -6.64
C GLY A 62 3.74 -42.18 -8.03
N SER A 63 3.01 -41.08 -8.07
CA SER A 63 2.65 -40.36 -9.28
C SER A 63 3.17 -38.92 -9.24
N PHE A 64 3.53 -38.38 -10.40
CA PHE A 64 3.86 -36.98 -10.53
C PHE A 64 3.42 -36.42 -11.89
N CYS A 65 3.17 -35.13 -11.91
CA CYS A 65 2.83 -34.39 -13.12
C CYS A 65 3.13 -32.91 -12.92
N GLU A 66 3.26 -32.16 -14.01
CA GLU A 66 3.37 -30.70 -13.94
C GLU A 66 2.05 -30.11 -13.40
N TYR A 67 2.14 -29.14 -12.48
CA TYR A 67 0.97 -28.42 -11.98
C TYR A 67 0.25 -27.74 -13.15
N MET A 68 -1.08 -27.87 -13.17
CA MET A 68 -1.95 -27.26 -14.16
C MET A 68 -3.02 -26.44 -13.45
N PHE A 69 -3.56 -25.42 -14.12
CA PHE A 69 -4.67 -24.64 -13.59
C PHE A 69 -5.84 -25.53 -13.14
N GLY A 70 -6.43 -25.22 -11.99
CA GLY A 70 -7.52 -26.00 -11.37
C GLY A 70 -7.07 -27.18 -10.51
N VAL A 71 -5.77 -27.46 -10.40
CA VAL A 71 -5.22 -28.46 -9.46
C VAL A 71 -4.76 -27.77 -8.19
N ASP A 72 -5.19 -28.28 -7.03
CA ASP A 72 -4.77 -27.76 -5.73
C ASP A 72 -3.24 -27.83 -5.57
N GLN A 73 -2.61 -26.66 -5.50
CA GLN A 73 -1.18 -26.50 -5.23
C GLN A 73 -0.98 -26.14 -3.75
N PRO A 74 -0.33 -27.00 -2.94
CA PRO A 74 -0.06 -26.68 -1.54
C PRO A 74 0.80 -25.41 -1.40
N LEU A 75 0.51 -24.59 -0.39
CA LEU A 75 1.24 -23.35 -0.13
C LEU A 75 2.77 -23.52 -0.02
N PRO A 76 3.32 -24.60 0.57
CA PRO A 76 4.76 -24.84 0.59
C PRO A 76 5.40 -25.07 -0.79
N ASP A 77 4.62 -25.58 -1.74
CA ASP A 77 5.04 -25.76 -3.13
C ASP A 77 4.86 -24.45 -3.91
N LEU A 78 3.76 -23.73 -3.69
CA LEU A 78 3.49 -22.45 -4.32
C LEU A 78 4.57 -21.39 -3.97
N ALA A 79 5.01 -21.37 -2.70
CA ALA A 79 6.01 -20.44 -2.18
C ALA A 79 7.42 -20.63 -2.78
N LYS A 80 7.71 -21.80 -3.36
CA LYS A 80 9.00 -22.11 -3.96
C LYS A 80 8.91 -21.96 -5.48
N GLY A 81 9.44 -20.86 -6.01
CA GLY A 81 9.37 -20.55 -7.44
C GLY A 81 10.02 -21.60 -8.37
N ASP A 82 10.84 -22.50 -7.83
CA ASP A 82 11.46 -23.59 -8.58
C ASP A 82 10.64 -24.90 -8.60
N VAL A 83 9.54 -24.98 -7.85
CA VAL A 83 8.66 -26.16 -7.83
C VAL A 83 7.63 -26.06 -8.96
N ARG A 84 7.65 -27.06 -9.85
CA ARG A 84 6.78 -27.13 -11.03
C ARG A 84 5.86 -28.33 -11.04
N ASN A 85 6.24 -29.40 -10.35
CA ASN A 85 5.56 -30.67 -10.44
C ASN A 85 4.90 -31.06 -9.12
N ARG A 86 3.67 -31.56 -9.22
CA ARG A 86 2.96 -32.23 -8.13
C ARG A 86 3.53 -33.63 -7.98
N LEU A 87 3.97 -33.99 -6.77
CA LEU A 87 4.43 -35.33 -6.43
C LEU A 87 3.54 -35.92 -5.34
N ILE A 88 3.02 -37.12 -5.60
CA ILE A 88 2.21 -37.90 -4.67
C ILE A 88 2.86 -39.26 -4.51
N LEU A 89 3.25 -39.61 -3.29
CA LEU A 89 3.68 -40.97 -2.95
C LEU A 89 2.49 -41.76 -2.43
N TYR A 90 2.40 -43.03 -2.78
CA TYR A 90 1.27 -43.86 -2.35
C TYR A 90 1.20 -43.95 -0.82
N GLY A 91 0.02 -43.90 -0.23
CA GLY A 91 -0.13 -44.00 1.22
C GLY A 91 0.48 -42.84 2.04
N ALA A 92 0.90 -41.75 1.40
CA ALA A 92 1.34 -40.53 2.08
C ALA A 92 0.15 -39.63 2.43
N THR A 93 0.08 -39.17 3.67
CA THR A 93 -0.96 -38.28 4.19
C THR A 93 -0.34 -37.06 4.84
N TYR A 94 -0.99 -35.91 4.70
CA TYR A 94 -0.55 -34.66 5.31
C TYR A 94 -1.36 -34.38 6.57
N GLU A 95 -0.69 -34.25 7.73
CA GLU A 95 -1.35 -33.88 8.99
C GLU A 95 -1.28 -32.36 9.18
N GLU A 96 -2.41 -31.66 8.97
CA GLU A 96 -2.52 -30.20 9.03
C GLU A 96 -2.06 -29.60 10.37
N GLY A 97 -2.25 -30.32 11.49
CA GLY A 97 -1.93 -29.81 12.83
C GLY A 97 -0.44 -29.75 13.16
N ASN A 98 0.40 -30.55 12.50
CA ASN A 98 1.83 -30.67 12.81
C ASN A 98 2.74 -30.36 11.60
N ASN A 99 2.15 -29.96 10.48
CA ASN A 99 2.84 -29.66 9.23
C ASN A 99 3.75 -30.81 8.75
N ALA A 100 3.38 -32.06 9.07
CA ALA A 100 4.20 -33.24 8.91
C ALA A 100 3.59 -34.23 7.91
N LEU A 101 4.44 -34.77 7.04
CA LEU A 101 4.07 -35.83 6.11
C LEU A 101 4.19 -37.19 6.82
N THR A 102 3.10 -37.94 6.88
CA THR A 102 3.06 -39.29 7.44
C THR A 102 2.87 -40.32 6.34
N PHE A 103 3.59 -41.43 6.44
CA PHE A 103 3.51 -42.54 5.49
C PHE A 103 2.83 -43.74 6.14
N THR A 104 1.95 -44.38 5.39
CA THR A 104 1.22 -45.58 5.81
C THR A 104 1.70 -46.80 5.02
N ASP A 105 1.51 -48.00 5.59
CA ASP A 105 1.82 -49.25 4.89
C ASP A 105 0.76 -49.61 3.81
N ARG A 106 -0.32 -48.81 3.70
CA ARG A 106 -1.37 -48.97 2.68
C ARG A 106 -1.02 -48.16 1.45
N SER A 107 -0.41 -48.82 0.48
CA SER A 107 0.06 -48.22 -0.77
C SER A 107 -0.65 -48.78 -2.00
N ASP A 108 -1.66 -49.62 -1.82
CA ASP A 108 -2.50 -50.16 -2.87
C ASP A 108 -3.68 -49.23 -3.18
N GLY A 109 -4.03 -49.12 -4.46
CA GLY A 109 -5.10 -48.25 -4.92
C GLY A 109 -5.47 -48.45 -6.39
N HIS A 110 -6.65 -47.96 -6.73
CA HIS A 110 -7.17 -47.91 -8.10
C HIS A 110 -7.55 -46.48 -8.46
N LEU A 111 -7.17 -46.04 -9.67
CA LEU A 111 -7.51 -44.73 -10.22
C LEU A 111 -8.04 -44.88 -11.64
N THR A 112 -9.25 -44.42 -11.88
CA THR A 112 -9.86 -44.35 -13.21
C THR A 112 -9.20 -43.25 -14.06
N TYR A 113 -9.17 -43.40 -15.39
CA TYR A 113 -8.58 -42.38 -16.28
C TYR A 113 -9.18 -40.99 -16.10
N ASP A 114 -10.51 -40.88 -15.99
CA ASP A 114 -11.18 -39.59 -15.77
C ASP A 114 -10.63 -38.88 -14.54
N ARG A 115 -10.50 -39.61 -13.42
CA ARG A 115 -9.93 -39.10 -12.18
C ARG A 115 -8.46 -38.71 -12.32
N ILE A 116 -7.66 -39.50 -13.05
CA ILE A 116 -6.23 -39.22 -13.27
C ILE A 116 -6.05 -37.88 -14.00
N PHE A 117 -6.76 -37.66 -15.11
CA PHE A 117 -6.64 -36.43 -15.89
C PHE A 117 -7.45 -35.26 -15.29
N PHE A 118 -8.40 -35.55 -14.39
CA PHE A 118 -9.11 -34.53 -13.63
C PHE A 118 -8.28 -34.00 -12.45
N GLU A 119 -7.77 -34.88 -11.57
CA GLU A 119 -6.99 -34.47 -10.39
C GLU A 119 -5.53 -34.14 -10.76
N GLY A 120 -4.97 -34.79 -11.77
CA GLY A 120 -3.62 -34.56 -12.27
C GLY A 120 -3.57 -33.54 -13.40
N ASN A 121 -2.54 -33.66 -14.24
CA ASN A 121 -2.43 -32.86 -15.45
C ASN A 121 -3.37 -33.42 -16.53
N ALA A 122 -4.03 -32.55 -17.29
CA ALA A 122 -5.01 -32.98 -18.29
C ALA A 122 -4.39 -33.74 -19.48
N LEU A 123 -3.07 -33.66 -19.65
CA LEU A 123 -2.33 -34.20 -20.81
C LEU A 123 -1.42 -35.36 -20.42
N TYR A 124 -0.53 -35.15 -19.44
CA TYR A 124 0.57 -36.06 -19.13
C TYR A 124 0.62 -36.39 -17.65
N ASN A 125 0.47 -37.67 -17.29
CA ASN A 125 0.62 -38.13 -15.91
C ASN A 125 1.67 -39.24 -15.83
N TYR A 126 2.61 -39.09 -14.91
CA TYR A 126 3.69 -40.04 -14.70
C TYR A 126 3.47 -40.84 -13.44
N TYR A 127 3.88 -42.10 -13.48
CA TYR A 127 3.91 -43.04 -12.38
C TYR A 127 5.28 -43.68 -12.32
N PHE A 128 5.75 -43.97 -11.13
CA PHE A 128 7.05 -44.60 -10.98
C PHE A 128 7.08 -45.53 -9.77
N PHE A 129 7.98 -46.50 -9.83
CA PHE A 129 8.39 -47.31 -8.69
C PHE A 129 9.83 -47.81 -8.92
N MET A 130 10.48 -48.27 -7.85
CA MET A 130 11.87 -48.72 -7.96
C MET A 130 12.21 -49.87 -7.03
N THR A 131 13.30 -50.56 -7.34
CA THR A 131 13.88 -51.59 -6.48
C THR A 131 15.39 -51.43 -6.38
N GLY A 132 15.98 -51.94 -5.30
CA GLY A 132 17.43 -51.99 -5.09
C GLY A 132 17.96 -50.92 -4.13
N SER A 133 17.89 -49.63 -4.51
CA SER A 133 18.43 -48.53 -3.68
C SER A 133 17.66 -48.27 -2.38
N VAL A 134 16.49 -48.88 -2.22
CA VAL A 134 15.62 -48.71 -1.05
C VAL A 134 15.31 -50.05 -0.43
N SER A 135 15.25 -50.10 0.90
CA SER A 135 15.12 -51.34 1.66
C SER A 135 14.23 -51.17 2.90
N GLY A 136 13.77 -52.30 3.46
CA GLY A 136 12.88 -52.29 4.62
C GLY A 136 11.39 -52.30 4.25
N ARG A 137 10.53 -51.84 5.17
CA ARG A 137 9.07 -51.76 4.95
C ARG A 137 8.73 -50.69 3.92
N VAL A 138 7.56 -50.80 3.28
CA VAL A 138 7.10 -49.88 2.22
C VAL A 138 7.18 -48.42 2.67
N ARG A 139 6.72 -48.12 3.89
CA ARG A 139 6.87 -46.80 4.50
C ARG A 139 8.31 -46.26 4.46
N ASN A 140 9.28 -47.06 4.90
CA ASN A 140 10.69 -46.64 4.94
C ASN A 140 11.23 -46.43 3.53
N GLN A 141 10.85 -47.30 2.59
CA GLN A 141 11.22 -47.17 1.19
C GLN A 141 10.69 -45.87 0.58
N GLN A 142 9.45 -45.47 0.90
CA GLN A 142 8.85 -44.23 0.42
C GLN A 142 9.51 -42.99 1.03
N GLU A 143 9.87 -43.03 2.32
CA GLU A 143 10.66 -41.96 2.95
C GLU A 143 12.03 -41.81 2.26
N ASP A 144 12.70 -42.91 1.95
CA ASP A 144 13.99 -42.90 1.24
C ASP A 144 13.85 -42.42 -0.21
N ILE A 145 12.79 -42.84 -0.92
CA ILE A 145 12.46 -42.35 -2.26
C ILE A 145 12.23 -40.83 -2.23
N LEU A 146 11.47 -40.32 -1.25
CA LEU A 146 11.22 -38.89 -1.13
C LEU A 146 12.52 -38.12 -0.91
N ARG A 147 13.45 -38.66 -0.09
CA ARG A 147 14.76 -38.03 0.15
C ARG A 147 15.66 -38.06 -1.08
N LEU A 148 15.65 -39.15 -1.84
CA LEU A 148 16.50 -39.34 -3.02
C LEU A 148 15.98 -38.56 -4.23
N LEU A 149 14.70 -38.75 -4.59
CA LEU A 149 14.12 -38.25 -5.84
C LEU A 149 13.19 -37.05 -5.64
N GLY A 150 12.67 -36.80 -4.44
CA GLY A 150 11.60 -35.81 -4.23
C GLY A 150 11.95 -34.41 -4.71
N LYS A 151 13.19 -33.95 -4.47
CA LYS A 151 13.66 -32.63 -4.92
C LYS A 151 13.71 -32.53 -6.45
N VAL A 152 14.22 -33.57 -7.10
CA VAL A 152 14.37 -33.63 -8.56
C VAL A 152 13.00 -33.74 -9.23
N LEU A 153 12.16 -34.68 -8.78
CA LEU A 153 10.82 -34.86 -9.30
C LEU A 153 9.97 -33.59 -9.21
N LYS A 154 10.06 -32.82 -8.10
CA LYS A 154 9.31 -31.55 -7.94
C LYS A 154 9.81 -30.40 -8.82
N ARG A 155 11.05 -30.44 -9.31
CA ARG A 155 11.73 -29.29 -9.95
C ARG A 155 12.19 -29.55 -11.39
N SER A 156 12.17 -30.80 -11.83
CA SER A 156 12.61 -31.18 -13.17
C SER A 156 11.77 -30.46 -14.23
N GLU A 157 12.46 -29.88 -15.20
CA GLU A 157 11.84 -29.25 -16.36
C GLU A 157 11.42 -30.28 -17.40
N ASN A 158 11.97 -31.51 -17.33
CA ASN A 158 11.79 -32.55 -18.33
C ASN A 158 10.42 -33.28 -18.25
N VAL A 159 9.54 -32.84 -17.34
CA VAL A 159 8.17 -33.35 -17.21
C VAL A 159 7.29 -32.68 -18.26
N SER A 160 6.36 -33.42 -18.87
CA SER A 160 5.46 -32.95 -19.94
C SER A 160 6.09 -32.81 -21.33
N PHE A 161 7.36 -33.18 -21.52
CA PHE A 161 7.98 -33.28 -22.85
C PHE A 161 7.49 -34.52 -23.61
N SER A 162 7.57 -34.52 -24.94
CA SER A 162 7.28 -35.72 -25.73
C SER A 162 8.30 -36.83 -25.51
N ASP A 163 9.58 -36.47 -25.38
CA ASP A 163 10.69 -37.37 -25.10
C ASP A 163 11.06 -37.36 -23.61
N ASP A 164 10.89 -38.50 -22.95
CA ASP A 164 11.16 -38.67 -21.53
C ASP A 164 12.61 -39.13 -21.25
N SER A 165 13.47 -39.27 -22.28
CA SER A 165 14.88 -39.67 -22.12
C SER A 165 15.64 -38.83 -21.08
N PRO A 166 15.58 -37.48 -21.14
CA PRO A 166 16.34 -36.64 -20.22
C PRO A 166 15.85 -36.79 -18.78
N LEU A 167 14.55 -37.02 -18.59
CA LEU A 167 13.96 -37.25 -17.27
C LEU A 167 14.43 -38.59 -16.68
N VAL A 168 14.50 -39.65 -17.50
CA VAL A 168 15.00 -40.96 -17.07
C VAL A 168 16.49 -40.88 -16.69
N GLU A 169 17.30 -40.17 -17.47
CA GLU A 169 18.71 -39.95 -17.17
C GLU A 169 18.90 -39.19 -15.85
N GLU A 170 18.20 -38.07 -15.69
CA GLU A 170 18.24 -37.23 -14.48
C GLU A 170 17.86 -38.03 -13.20
N LEU A 171 16.85 -38.89 -13.31
CA LEU A 171 16.40 -39.72 -12.19
C LEU A 171 17.34 -40.89 -11.92
N PHE A 172 17.88 -41.54 -12.96
CA PHE A 172 18.73 -42.71 -12.81
C PHE A 172 20.11 -42.38 -12.25
N ASP A 173 20.65 -41.20 -12.55
CA ASP A 173 21.95 -40.74 -12.03
C ASP A 173 21.99 -40.64 -10.50
N LEU A 174 20.82 -40.50 -9.87
CA LEU A 174 20.67 -40.48 -8.41
C LEU A 174 20.57 -41.89 -7.79
N LEU A 175 20.47 -42.93 -8.61
CA LEU A 175 20.25 -44.30 -8.16
C LEU A 175 21.55 -45.10 -8.06
N GLY A 176 21.62 -45.95 -7.04
CA GLY A 176 22.76 -46.84 -6.82
C GLY A 176 22.90 -47.91 -7.92
N HIS A 177 24.08 -48.53 -7.99
CA HIS A 177 24.47 -49.46 -9.05
C HIS A 177 23.65 -50.75 -9.17
N LYS A 178 22.80 -51.08 -8.19
CA LYS A 178 21.93 -52.26 -8.18
C LYS A 178 20.44 -51.92 -8.29
N SER A 179 20.14 -50.73 -8.80
CA SER A 179 18.76 -50.23 -8.85
C SER A 179 18.12 -50.51 -10.19
N SER A 180 16.82 -50.76 -10.16
CA SER A 180 15.96 -50.64 -11.33
C SER A 180 14.85 -49.64 -11.05
N MET A 181 14.54 -48.82 -12.04
CA MET A 181 13.48 -47.83 -12.00
C MET A 181 12.49 -48.09 -13.14
N TYR A 182 11.22 -47.97 -12.81
CA TYR A 182 10.14 -47.99 -13.77
C TYR A 182 9.49 -46.62 -13.80
N LEU A 183 9.33 -46.07 -14.99
CA LEU A 183 8.64 -44.82 -15.25
C LEU A 183 7.56 -45.11 -16.29
N VAL A 184 6.31 -44.81 -15.95
CA VAL A 184 5.15 -45.00 -16.82
C VAL A 184 4.47 -43.66 -17.02
N LYS A 185 4.39 -43.21 -18.26
CA LYS A 185 3.68 -42.00 -18.67
C LYS A 185 2.38 -42.38 -19.34
N LEU A 186 1.31 -41.72 -18.93
CA LEU A 186 -0.01 -41.78 -19.57
C LEU A 186 -0.29 -40.47 -20.29
N ILE A 187 -0.85 -40.58 -21.50
CA ILE A 187 -1.18 -39.47 -22.38
C ILE A 187 -2.64 -39.56 -22.78
N ASN A 188 -3.40 -38.49 -22.59
CA ASN A 188 -4.74 -38.36 -23.16
C ASN A 188 -4.64 -37.78 -24.58
N LYS A 189 -4.84 -38.62 -25.59
CA LYS A 189 -4.70 -38.27 -27.01
C LYS A 189 -5.66 -37.19 -27.44
N LYS A 190 -6.90 -37.22 -26.93
CA LYS A 190 -7.93 -36.24 -27.29
C LYS A 190 -7.60 -34.87 -26.71
N HIS A 191 -7.23 -34.81 -25.43
CA HIS A 191 -6.80 -33.56 -24.80
C HIS A 191 -5.54 -33.00 -25.46
N LYS A 192 -4.59 -33.86 -25.82
CA LYS A 192 -3.37 -33.47 -26.54
C LYS A 192 -3.67 -32.87 -27.91
N ALA A 193 -4.54 -33.50 -28.71
CA ALA A 193 -4.92 -32.96 -30.01
C ALA A 193 -5.57 -31.56 -29.89
N TYR A 194 -6.42 -31.35 -28.89
CA TYR A 194 -7.01 -30.04 -28.61
C TYR A 194 -5.97 -29.02 -28.11
N HIS A 195 -5.07 -29.44 -27.22
CA HIS A 195 -3.97 -28.61 -26.73
C HIS A 195 -3.06 -28.12 -27.87
N ASP A 196 -2.64 -29.02 -28.76
CA ASP A 196 -1.73 -28.69 -29.85
C ASP A 196 -2.41 -27.72 -30.84
N ALA A 197 -3.67 -27.98 -31.21
CA ALA A 197 -4.46 -27.08 -32.06
C ALA A 197 -4.66 -25.69 -31.43
N PHE A 198 -4.96 -25.61 -30.13
CA PHE A 198 -5.11 -24.33 -29.45
C PHE A 198 -3.78 -23.59 -29.33
N THR A 199 -2.67 -24.31 -29.08
CA THR A 199 -1.32 -23.74 -29.01
C THR A 199 -0.94 -23.07 -30.32
N ASP A 200 -1.11 -23.77 -31.44
CA ASP A 200 -0.78 -23.23 -32.77
C ASP A 200 -1.58 -21.96 -33.09
N LEU A 201 -2.88 -21.98 -32.83
CA LEU A 201 -3.77 -20.82 -33.06
C LEU A 201 -3.44 -19.65 -32.14
N TYR A 202 -3.17 -19.91 -30.86
CA TYR A 202 -2.86 -18.87 -29.88
C TYR A 202 -1.49 -18.21 -30.15
N PHE A 203 -0.47 -19.00 -30.49
CA PHE A 203 0.86 -18.47 -30.81
C PHE A 203 0.87 -17.70 -32.13
N THR A 204 0.03 -18.09 -33.09
CA THR A 204 -0.07 -17.43 -34.40
C THR A 204 -0.83 -16.10 -34.33
N HIS A 205 -1.98 -16.07 -33.64
CA HIS A 205 -2.88 -14.92 -33.70
C HIS A 205 -2.92 -14.06 -32.43
N LYS A 206 -2.56 -14.61 -31.25
CA LYS A 206 -2.78 -14.07 -29.88
C LYS A 206 -4.25 -13.72 -29.54
N SER A 207 -5.02 -13.26 -30.52
CA SER A 207 -6.46 -13.04 -30.51
C SER A 207 -7.06 -13.94 -31.59
N ILE A 208 -7.50 -15.13 -31.20
CA ILE A 208 -8.05 -16.12 -32.13
C ILE A 208 -9.29 -15.52 -32.82
N PRO A 209 -9.34 -15.47 -34.16
CA PRO A 209 -10.51 -15.02 -34.91
C PRO A 209 -11.75 -15.87 -34.60
N ASP A 210 -12.95 -15.30 -34.72
CA ASP A 210 -14.20 -15.99 -34.38
C ASP A 210 -14.39 -17.29 -35.18
N GLU A 211 -14.03 -17.29 -36.46
CA GLU A 211 -14.09 -18.48 -37.33
C GLU A 211 -13.19 -19.62 -36.83
N GLU A 212 -11.96 -19.30 -36.41
CA GLU A 212 -11.02 -20.30 -35.87
C GLU A 212 -11.42 -20.77 -34.47
N TYR A 213 -12.06 -19.89 -33.69
CA TYR A 213 -12.60 -20.26 -32.39
C TYR A 213 -13.79 -21.22 -32.51
N ASP A 214 -14.63 -21.06 -33.54
CA ASP A 214 -15.72 -21.98 -33.83
C ASP A 214 -15.20 -23.33 -34.35
N ASN A 215 -14.11 -23.35 -35.14
CA ASN A 215 -13.40 -24.59 -35.51
C ASN A 215 -12.88 -25.34 -34.27
N LEU A 216 -12.31 -24.61 -33.29
CA LEU A 216 -11.86 -25.19 -32.01
C LEU A 216 -13.00 -25.78 -31.19
N LYS A 217 -14.17 -25.12 -31.15
CA LYS A 217 -15.37 -25.68 -30.47
C LYS A 217 -15.83 -26.96 -31.14
N GLN A 218 -15.91 -26.98 -32.47
CA GLN A 218 -16.30 -28.17 -33.21
C GLN A 218 -15.32 -29.32 -32.97
N LEU A 219 -14.02 -29.03 -32.91
CA LEU A 219 -13.00 -30.02 -32.56
C LEU A 219 -13.21 -30.56 -31.14
N ALA A 220 -13.46 -29.69 -30.16
CA ALA A 220 -13.70 -30.11 -28.78
C ALA A 220 -14.95 -30.98 -28.63
N ASP A 221 -16.03 -30.64 -29.35
CA ASP A 221 -17.28 -31.42 -29.39
C ASP A 221 -17.07 -32.78 -30.06
N GLN A 222 -16.31 -32.84 -31.16
CA GLN A 222 -15.94 -34.09 -31.83
C GLN A 222 -15.09 -35.02 -30.94
N LEU A 223 -14.19 -34.43 -30.16
CA LEU A 223 -13.34 -35.16 -29.22
C LEU A 223 -14.10 -35.52 -27.93
N GLY A 224 -15.22 -34.85 -27.64
CA GLY A 224 -16.02 -35.07 -26.43
C GLY A 224 -15.34 -34.53 -25.17
N ILE A 225 -14.61 -33.41 -25.29
CA ILE A 225 -13.92 -32.76 -24.16
C ILE A 225 -14.91 -31.84 -23.45
N ASP A 226 -15.08 -31.98 -22.14
CA ASP A 226 -15.96 -31.11 -21.39
C ASP A 226 -15.42 -29.66 -21.30
N LYS A 227 -16.33 -28.71 -21.03
CA LYS A 227 -15.98 -27.28 -20.98
C LYS A 227 -14.94 -26.93 -19.92
N TYR A 228 -14.91 -27.66 -18.81
CA TYR A 228 -13.97 -27.41 -17.73
C TYR A 228 -12.56 -27.84 -18.12
N GLN A 229 -12.41 -29.02 -18.73
CA GLN A 229 -11.14 -29.50 -19.27
C GLN A 229 -10.63 -28.62 -20.43
N GLN A 230 -11.52 -28.16 -21.30
CA GLN A 230 -11.17 -27.17 -22.33
C GLN A 230 -10.54 -25.92 -21.70
N GLU A 231 -11.18 -25.36 -20.67
CA GLU A 231 -10.68 -24.15 -20.01
C GLU A 231 -9.34 -24.38 -19.29
N ARG A 232 -9.16 -25.53 -18.62
CA ARG A 232 -7.88 -25.91 -18.00
C ARG A 232 -6.75 -25.98 -19.02
N ILE A 233 -6.99 -26.64 -20.16
CA ILE A 233 -6.00 -26.76 -21.24
C ILE A 233 -5.67 -25.39 -21.84
N ARG A 234 -6.67 -24.56 -22.11
CA ARG A 234 -6.47 -23.21 -22.66
C ARG A 234 -5.65 -22.33 -21.73
N ILE A 235 -5.99 -22.32 -20.43
CA ILE A 235 -5.28 -21.52 -19.44
C ILE A 235 -3.82 -21.97 -19.30
N ASP A 236 -3.54 -23.28 -19.34
CA ASP A 236 -2.16 -23.81 -19.30
C ASP A 236 -1.32 -23.31 -20.48
N VAL A 237 -1.86 -23.38 -21.70
CA VAL A 237 -1.21 -22.87 -22.92
C VAL A 237 -0.96 -21.36 -22.82
N MET A 238 -1.96 -20.60 -22.37
CA MET A 238 -1.86 -19.15 -22.23
C MET A 238 -0.86 -18.74 -21.16
N TYR A 239 -0.75 -19.50 -20.06
CA TYR A 239 0.24 -19.28 -19.01
C TYR A 239 1.67 -19.60 -19.48
N LYS A 240 1.86 -20.70 -20.22
CA LYS A 240 3.17 -21.12 -20.74
C LYS A 240 3.75 -20.19 -21.81
N HIS A 241 2.94 -19.28 -22.37
CA HIS A 241 3.42 -18.27 -23.30
C HIS A 241 4.45 -17.33 -22.63
N PRO A 242 5.64 -17.08 -23.24
CA PRO A 242 6.74 -16.33 -22.61
C PRO A 242 6.35 -14.95 -22.06
N ASP A 243 5.56 -14.18 -22.82
CA ASP A 243 5.10 -12.84 -22.42
C ASP A 243 4.18 -12.88 -21.18
N ASN A 244 3.33 -13.91 -21.10
CA ASN A 244 2.34 -14.04 -20.04
C ASN A 244 2.96 -14.62 -18.78
N ARG A 245 3.82 -15.62 -18.94
CA ARG A 245 4.54 -16.27 -17.83
C ARG A 245 5.29 -15.26 -16.98
N ARG A 246 5.98 -14.30 -17.59
CA ARG A 246 6.70 -13.23 -16.88
C ARG A 246 5.78 -12.42 -15.97
N ILE A 247 4.62 -12.00 -16.50
CA ILE A 247 3.66 -11.16 -15.77
C ILE A 247 3.00 -11.93 -14.62
N VAL A 248 2.63 -13.18 -14.86
CA VAL A 248 1.97 -14.02 -13.85
C VAL A 248 2.96 -14.47 -12.78
N ASP A 249 4.20 -14.82 -13.13
CA ASP A 249 5.25 -15.18 -12.17
C ASP A 249 5.62 -13.99 -11.27
N GLU A 250 5.68 -12.77 -11.83
CA GLU A 250 5.91 -11.54 -11.05
C GLU A 250 4.73 -11.27 -10.09
N TYR A 251 3.49 -11.38 -10.58
CA TYR A 251 2.29 -11.24 -9.77
C TYR A 251 2.25 -12.25 -8.61
N LYS A 252 2.55 -13.52 -8.91
CA LYS A 252 2.64 -14.60 -7.93
C LYS A 252 3.75 -14.34 -6.90
N SER A 253 4.92 -13.87 -7.32
CA SER A 253 6.06 -13.61 -6.43
C SER A 253 5.71 -12.52 -5.42
N ILE A 254 5.09 -11.42 -5.87
CA ILE A 254 4.65 -10.33 -5.00
C ILE A 254 3.61 -10.82 -3.98
N LEU A 255 2.62 -11.61 -4.41
CA LEU A 255 1.62 -12.16 -3.48
C LEU A 255 2.21 -13.10 -2.44
N ILE A 256 3.19 -13.93 -2.82
CA ILE A 256 3.89 -14.82 -1.88
C ILE A 256 4.66 -14.00 -0.85
N GLU A 257 5.39 -12.97 -1.29
CA GLU A 257 6.10 -12.06 -0.38
C GLU A 257 5.15 -11.37 0.60
N CYS A 258 4.01 -10.87 0.11
CA CYS A 258 2.99 -10.26 0.97
C CYS A 258 2.41 -11.26 1.99
N ASN A 259 2.11 -12.49 1.55
CA ASN A 259 1.58 -13.53 2.43
C ASN A 259 2.60 -13.98 3.49
N GLN A 260 3.90 -14.00 3.16
CA GLN A 260 4.96 -14.26 4.15
C GLN A 260 5.13 -13.11 5.14
N LYS A 261 4.97 -11.86 4.69
CA LYS A 261 5.07 -10.67 5.54
C LYS A 261 3.86 -10.50 6.46
N GLY A 262 2.70 -11.04 6.09
CA GLY A 262 1.47 -10.87 6.87
C GLY A 262 0.90 -9.45 6.78
N SER A 263 1.28 -8.69 5.75
CA SER A 263 0.60 -7.48 5.28
C SER A 263 0.89 -7.27 3.78
N ILE A 264 -0.02 -6.59 3.09
CA ILE A 264 0.13 -6.10 1.72
C ILE A 264 0.29 -4.59 1.83
N THR A 265 1.49 -4.10 1.54
CA THR A 265 1.73 -2.66 1.48
C THR A 265 0.98 -2.03 0.30
N HIS A 266 0.65 -0.74 0.39
CA HIS A 266 0.01 -0.02 -0.73
C HIS A 266 0.86 -0.04 -2.01
N GLN A 267 2.20 -0.12 -1.91
CA GLN A 267 3.11 -0.29 -3.05
C GLN A 267 2.95 -1.64 -3.74
N GLU A 268 2.87 -2.72 -2.97
CA GLU A 268 2.63 -4.06 -3.49
C GLU A 268 1.24 -4.15 -4.11
N ASN A 269 0.21 -3.56 -3.49
CA ASN A 269 -1.15 -3.51 -4.04
C ASN A 269 -1.24 -2.70 -5.36
N ALA A 270 -0.52 -1.57 -5.46
CA ALA A 270 -0.44 -0.80 -6.69
C ALA A 270 0.28 -1.57 -7.81
N ARG A 271 1.37 -2.28 -7.49
CA ARG A 271 2.05 -3.18 -8.44
C ARG A 271 1.15 -4.31 -8.91
N LEU A 272 0.44 -4.97 -7.99
CA LEU A 272 -0.53 -6.02 -8.31
C LEU A 272 -1.65 -5.48 -9.23
N THR A 273 -2.16 -4.29 -8.96
CA THR A 273 -3.21 -3.64 -9.79
C THR A 273 -2.69 -3.25 -11.18
N ARG A 274 -1.44 -2.78 -11.28
CA ARG A 274 -0.77 -2.51 -12.56
C ARG A 274 -0.53 -3.78 -13.37
N LEU A 275 -0.08 -4.85 -12.72
CA LEU A 275 0.09 -6.17 -13.36
C LEU A 275 -1.25 -6.72 -13.86
N LYS A 276 -2.35 -6.53 -13.12
CA LYS A 276 -3.72 -6.82 -13.62
C LYS A 276 -4.11 -5.96 -14.82
N THR A 277 -3.74 -4.69 -14.83
CA THR A 277 -4.05 -3.81 -15.96
C THR A 277 -3.23 -4.20 -17.21
N LEU A 278 -1.96 -4.57 -17.03
CA LEU A 278 -1.10 -5.11 -18.09
C LEU A 278 -1.59 -6.46 -18.59
N SER A 279 -2.12 -7.30 -17.70
CA SER A 279 -2.64 -8.61 -18.07
C SER A 279 -3.91 -8.50 -18.93
N VAL A 280 -4.78 -7.52 -18.68
CA VAL A 280 -5.92 -7.19 -19.55
C VAL A 280 -5.44 -6.75 -20.94
N ARG A 281 -4.40 -5.92 -21.02
CA ARG A 281 -3.81 -5.48 -22.30
C ARG A 281 -3.19 -6.63 -23.09
N ASN A 282 -2.55 -7.57 -22.40
CA ASN A 282 -1.95 -8.77 -22.99
C ASN A 282 -2.94 -9.94 -23.14
N LYS A 283 -4.24 -9.71 -22.89
CA LYS A 283 -5.32 -10.72 -23.02
C LYS A 283 -5.07 -11.99 -22.19
N ILE A 284 -4.43 -11.85 -21.04
CA ILE A 284 -4.23 -12.95 -20.09
C ILE A 284 -5.57 -13.22 -19.38
N PRO A 285 -5.99 -14.49 -19.21
CA PRO A 285 -7.22 -14.82 -18.52
C PRO A 285 -7.23 -14.29 -17.08
N SER A 286 -8.29 -13.58 -16.70
CA SER A 286 -8.49 -13.08 -15.33
C SER A 286 -8.58 -14.21 -14.30
N ALA A 287 -8.98 -15.41 -14.73
CA ALA A 287 -9.07 -16.62 -13.93
C ALA A 287 -7.74 -16.98 -13.22
N LEU A 288 -6.59 -16.73 -13.87
CA LEU A 288 -5.27 -16.97 -13.29
C LEU A 288 -4.99 -16.08 -12.07
N PHE A 289 -5.45 -14.82 -12.11
CA PHE A 289 -5.26 -13.87 -11.02
C PHE A 289 -6.26 -14.11 -9.89
N TYR A 290 -7.49 -14.48 -10.22
CA TYR A 290 -8.53 -14.78 -9.23
C TYR A 290 -8.14 -15.96 -8.33
N THR A 291 -7.63 -17.06 -8.90
CA THR A 291 -7.17 -18.20 -8.11
C THR A 291 -5.98 -17.86 -7.21
N LEU A 292 -5.05 -17.01 -7.69
CA LEU A 292 -3.92 -16.55 -6.88
C LEU A 292 -4.38 -15.62 -5.75
N ASP A 293 -5.35 -14.75 -6.02
CA ASP A 293 -5.96 -13.89 -5.01
C ASP A 293 -6.69 -14.71 -3.94
N GLU A 294 -7.52 -15.70 -4.32
CA GLU A 294 -8.22 -16.56 -3.34
C GLU A 294 -7.25 -17.34 -2.45
N MET A 295 -6.14 -17.83 -3.00
CA MET A 295 -5.18 -18.65 -2.25
C MET A 295 -4.25 -17.85 -1.34
N LEU A 296 -4.01 -16.56 -1.61
CA LEU A 296 -2.97 -15.77 -0.95
C LEU A 296 -3.46 -14.45 -0.34
N LYS A 297 -4.62 -13.94 -0.75
CA LYS A 297 -5.15 -12.67 -0.27
C LYS A 297 -6.05 -12.92 0.94
N HIS A 298 -5.49 -12.78 2.13
CA HIS A 298 -6.34 -12.67 3.32
C HIS A 298 -6.89 -11.24 3.36
N ASP A 299 -8.22 -11.09 3.40
CA ASP A 299 -8.94 -9.80 3.46
C ASP A 299 -8.56 -8.89 4.66
N LYS A 300 -7.62 -9.32 5.50
CA LYS A 300 -7.10 -8.61 6.67
C LYS A 300 -5.71 -7.98 6.47
N LEU A 301 -5.13 -8.05 5.27
CA LEU A 301 -3.73 -7.68 5.01
C LEU A 301 -3.52 -6.27 4.46
N VAL A 302 -4.56 -5.49 4.16
CA VAL A 302 -4.38 -4.11 3.69
C VAL A 302 -4.24 -3.22 4.91
N ASP A 303 -3.05 -2.64 5.12
CA ASP A 303 -2.88 -1.53 6.06
C ASP A 303 -3.75 -0.37 5.57
N LEU A 304 -4.90 -0.19 6.21
CA LEU A 304 -5.88 0.87 5.94
C LEU A 304 -5.49 2.20 6.64
N ASP A 305 -4.29 2.27 7.23
CA ASP A 305 -3.85 3.38 8.09
C ASP A 305 -2.86 4.37 7.40
N GLU A 306 -2.79 4.44 6.06
CA GLU A 306 -2.19 5.61 5.40
C GLU A 306 -3.28 6.68 5.17
N GLN A 307 -3.12 7.86 5.80
CA GLN A 307 -4.00 9.00 5.60
C GLN A 307 -4.06 9.37 4.10
N GLY A 308 -5.26 9.62 3.57
CA GLY A 308 -5.53 9.69 2.13
C GLY A 308 -4.59 10.61 1.32
N TYR A 309 -4.10 11.70 1.92
CA TYR A 309 -3.16 12.63 1.27
C TYR A 309 -1.75 12.08 1.03
N ILE A 310 -1.29 11.10 1.82
CA ILE A 310 0.01 10.44 1.62
C ILE A 310 -0.04 9.55 0.37
N SER A 311 -1.19 8.89 0.16
CA SER A 311 -1.45 8.06 -1.01
C SER A 311 -1.41 8.88 -2.31
N GLU A 312 -2.09 10.02 -2.33
CA GLU A 312 -2.10 10.95 -3.47
C GLU A 312 -0.71 11.54 -3.76
N THR A 313 0.02 11.94 -2.71
CA THR A 313 1.40 12.42 -2.81
C THR A 313 2.32 11.35 -3.42
N ARG A 314 2.20 10.11 -2.96
CA ARG A 314 2.96 8.97 -3.47
C ARG A 314 2.67 8.70 -4.94
N GLN A 315 1.40 8.81 -5.35
CA GLN A 315 0.99 8.61 -6.73
C GLN A 315 1.62 9.65 -7.66
N ILE A 316 1.59 10.93 -7.30
CA ILE A 316 2.13 12.02 -8.11
C ILE A 316 3.66 11.90 -8.21
N LEU A 317 4.36 11.71 -7.09
CA LEU A 317 5.83 11.61 -7.09
C LEU A 317 6.36 10.36 -7.79
N THR A 318 5.64 9.23 -7.70
CA THR A 318 6.01 8.02 -8.47
C THR A 318 5.74 8.20 -9.97
N GLY A 319 4.78 9.05 -10.34
CA GLY A 319 4.46 9.38 -11.73
C GLY A 319 5.60 10.03 -12.49
N ILE A 320 6.42 10.83 -11.80
CA ILE A 320 7.60 11.52 -12.37
C ILE A 320 8.60 10.52 -12.98
N PHE A 321 8.76 9.35 -12.35
CA PHE A 321 9.72 8.33 -12.81
C PHE A 321 9.24 7.45 -13.96
N LEU A 322 8.01 7.65 -14.46
CA LEU A 322 7.43 6.86 -15.57
C LEU A 322 7.76 7.43 -16.96
N HIS A 323 8.53 8.53 -17.05
CA HIS A 323 8.94 9.16 -18.31
C HIS A 323 9.78 8.30 -19.27
N GLU A 324 10.26 7.13 -18.85
CA GLU A 324 11.04 6.22 -19.71
C GLU A 324 10.21 5.46 -20.78
N GLN A 325 8.89 5.73 -20.92
CA GLN A 325 8.02 5.02 -21.89
C GLN A 325 7.20 5.93 -22.85
N GLU A 326 7.69 7.12 -23.22
CA GLU A 326 7.02 8.02 -24.19
C GLU A 326 5.54 8.33 -23.84
N ILE A 327 5.24 8.49 -22.54
CA ILE A 327 4.01 9.14 -22.09
C ILE A 327 4.42 10.49 -21.52
N ASP A 328 4.02 11.54 -22.23
CA ASP A 328 4.24 12.94 -21.89
C ASP A 328 3.41 13.32 -20.65
N ALA A 329 3.76 12.75 -19.50
CA ALA A 329 3.15 13.01 -18.20
C ALA A 329 3.80 14.23 -17.54
N ASN A 330 3.79 15.37 -18.23
CA ASN A 330 4.26 16.61 -17.63
C ASN A 330 3.43 16.90 -16.39
N LEU A 331 4.11 17.22 -15.29
CA LEU A 331 3.47 17.52 -14.02
C LEU A 331 2.55 18.72 -14.23
N ASN A 332 1.24 18.51 -14.12
CA ASN A 332 0.27 19.55 -14.42
C ASN A 332 0.10 20.47 -13.20
N ASN A 333 -0.37 21.70 -13.41
CA ASN A 333 -0.60 22.64 -12.32
C ASN A 333 -1.54 22.06 -11.25
N GLU A 334 -2.49 21.20 -11.64
CA GLU A 334 -3.38 20.48 -10.73
C GLU A 334 -2.64 19.49 -9.81
N ASP A 335 -1.59 18.83 -10.30
CA ASP A 335 -0.79 17.90 -9.50
C ASP A 335 0.07 18.65 -8.48
N MET A 336 0.62 19.82 -8.85
CA MET A 336 1.30 20.70 -7.90
C MET A 336 0.37 21.20 -6.80
N ILE A 337 -0.87 21.56 -7.12
CA ILE A 337 -1.86 22.02 -6.14
C ILE A 337 -2.14 20.89 -5.13
N LYS A 338 -2.40 19.67 -5.61
CA LYS A 338 -2.62 18.51 -4.73
C LYS A 338 -1.43 18.24 -3.80
N LEU A 339 -0.21 18.31 -4.33
CA LEU A 339 1.01 18.17 -3.53
C LEU A 339 1.14 19.25 -2.45
N LEU A 340 0.76 20.50 -2.75
CA LEU A 340 0.77 21.60 -1.78
C LEU A 340 -0.28 21.42 -0.68
N HIS A 341 -1.50 20.96 -1.02
CA HIS A 341 -2.51 20.62 -0.02
C HIS A 341 -2.09 19.46 0.87
N ALA A 342 -1.47 18.42 0.29
CA ALA A 342 -0.93 17.31 1.06
C ALA A 342 0.21 17.75 1.99
N LYS A 343 1.10 18.65 1.53
CA LYS A 343 2.15 19.25 2.38
C LYS A 343 1.54 20.04 3.55
N ARG A 344 0.47 20.81 3.29
CA ARG A 344 -0.27 21.52 4.34
C ARG A 344 -0.83 20.56 5.39
N GLN A 345 -1.54 19.52 4.96
CA GLN A 345 -2.13 18.53 5.87
C GLN A 345 -1.07 17.79 6.67
N ALA A 346 0.04 17.40 6.04
CA ALA A 346 1.16 16.78 6.74
C ALA A 346 1.78 17.71 7.81
N SER A 347 1.91 19.00 7.51
CA SER A 347 2.41 20.00 8.46
C SER A 347 1.47 20.21 9.65
N GLU A 348 0.16 20.28 9.40
CA GLU A 348 -0.88 20.38 10.44
C GLU A 348 -0.91 19.14 11.35
N ASN A 349 -0.80 17.94 10.75
CA ASN A 349 -0.80 16.66 11.46
C ASN A 349 0.54 16.29 12.10
N ARG A 350 1.60 17.10 11.89
CA ARG A 350 3.00 16.81 12.28
C ARG A 350 3.47 15.45 11.78
N ASP A 351 3.07 15.11 10.57
CA ASP A 351 3.35 13.83 9.95
C ASP A 351 4.73 13.83 9.28
N HIS A 352 5.63 13.01 9.81
CA HIS A 352 6.98 12.86 9.29
C HIS A 352 7.05 11.96 8.04
N MET A 353 5.99 11.22 7.72
CA MET A 353 5.95 10.31 6.57
C MET A 353 6.02 11.05 5.23
N PHE A 354 5.42 12.24 5.15
CA PHE A 354 5.46 13.07 3.95
C PHE A 354 6.90 13.49 3.58
N GLU A 355 7.66 13.95 4.57
CA GLU A 355 9.07 14.35 4.40
C GLU A 355 9.97 13.15 4.07
N GLN A 356 9.72 12.00 4.71
CA GLN A 356 10.43 10.77 4.39
C GLN A 356 10.20 10.34 2.94
N LEU A 357 8.96 10.46 2.46
CA LEU A 357 8.57 10.12 1.08
C LEU A 357 9.27 11.05 0.07
N LEU A 358 9.38 12.34 0.36
CA LEU A 358 10.15 13.28 -0.47
C LEU A 358 11.64 12.96 -0.51
N LEU A 359 12.22 12.58 0.64
CA LEU A 359 13.63 12.23 0.74
C LEU A 359 13.96 10.93 -0.03
N ASP A 360 13.09 9.92 0.08
CA ASP A 360 13.19 8.67 -0.68
C ASP A 360 13.04 8.92 -2.18
N THR A 361 12.14 9.82 -2.58
CA THR A 361 11.96 10.26 -3.97
C THR A 361 13.23 10.95 -4.49
N GLY A 362 13.80 11.89 -3.72
CA GLY A 362 15.04 12.58 -4.09
C GLY A 362 16.23 11.61 -4.25
N LYS A 363 16.37 10.65 -3.33
CA LYS A 363 17.40 9.61 -3.43
C LYS A 363 17.23 8.76 -4.69
N THR A 364 15.98 8.41 -5.04
CA THR A 364 15.67 7.65 -6.26
C THR A 364 15.99 8.46 -7.53
N CYS A 365 15.73 9.78 -7.53
CA CYS A 365 16.17 10.68 -8.61
C CYS A 365 17.69 10.65 -8.79
N ASP A 366 18.45 10.80 -7.70
CA ASP A 366 19.92 10.83 -7.73
C ASP A 366 20.51 9.48 -8.20
N GLU A 367 19.97 8.36 -7.73
CA GLU A 367 20.36 7.01 -8.15
C GLU A 367 20.10 6.80 -9.66
N LYS A 368 18.94 7.22 -10.18
CA LYS A 368 18.60 7.09 -11.60
C LYS A 368 19.43 7.98 -12.52
N ILE A 369 19.78 9.19 -12.10
CA ILE A 369 20.66 10.08 -12.88
C ILE A 369 22.07 9.52 -12.95
N ARG A 370 22.56 8.93 -11.85
CA ARG A 370 23.85 8.22 -11.84
C ARG A 370 23.86 7.05 -12.84
N ASP A 371 22.71 6.40 -13.03
CA ASP A 371 22.52 5.30 -13.98
C ASP A 371 22.20 5.74 -15.42
N GLY A 372 22.15 7.05 -15.69
CA GLY A 372 22.06 7.62 -17.04
C GLY A 372 20.68 8.14 -17.48
N ALA A 373 19.75 8.38 -16.54
CA ALA A 373 18.44 8.97 -16.83
C ALA A 373 18.52 10.46 -17.26
N ASP A 374 17.44 10.96 -17.88
CA ASP A 374 17.36 12.30 -18.47
C ASP A 374 17.41 13.43 -17.41
N LEU A 375 18.07 14.54 -17.74
CA LEU A 375 18.26 15.70 -16.84
C LEU A 375 16.92 16.36 -16.47
N GLN A 376 15.89 16.18 -17.29
CA GLN A 376 14.54 16.71 -17.08
C GLN A 376 13.90 16.23 -15.78
N LEU A 377 14.20 15.01 -15.32
CA LEU A 377 13.70 14.47 -14.05
C LEU A 377 14.20 15.29 -12.85
N LEU A 378 15.46 15.75 -12.91
CA LEU A 378 16.04 16.60 -11.86
C LEU A 378 15.40 17.99 -11.88
N GLU A 379 15.15 18.54 -13.07
CA GLU A 379 14.49 19.84 -13.21
C GLU A 379 13.06 19.80 -12.66
N MET A 380 12.29 18.74 -12.93
CA MET A 380 10.94 18.54 -12.41
C MET A 380 10.94 18.36 -10.88
N PHE A 381 11.83 17.55 -10.34
CA PHE A 381 11.93 17.38 -8.89
C PHE A 381 12.40 18.67 -8.19
N SER A 382 13.37 19.37 -8.77
CA SER A 382 13.84 20.67 -8.28
C SER A 382 12.73 21.72 -8.32
N TYR A 383 11.86 21.67 -9.32
CA TYR A 383 10.68 22.53 -9.43
C TYR A 383 9.72 22.30 -8.25
N ILE A 384 9.42 21.04 -7.92
CA ILE A 384 8.58 20.70 -6.76
C ILE A 384 9.22 21.19 -5.45
N VAL A 385 10.51 20.90 -5.25
CA VAL A 385 11.26 21.31 -4.05
C VAL A 385 11.25 22.83 -3.91
N THR A 386 11.42 23.57 -5.02
CA THR A 386 11.37 25.05 -5.01
C THR A 386 10.02 25.57 -4.51
N TYR A 387 8.91 24.96 -4.96
CA TYR A 387 7.57 25.32 -4.47
C TYR A 387 7.36 24.98 -2.99
N PHE A 388 7.94 23.87 -2.53
CA PHE A 388 7.91 23.45 -1.15
C PHE A 388 8.74 24.35 -0.22
N ASP A 389 9.91 24.81 -0.65
CA ASP A 389 10.73 25.79 0.08
C ASP A 389 10.01 27.15 0.16
N ARG A 390 9.40 27.57 -0.94
CA ARG A 390 8.56 28.79 -0.98
C ARG A 390 7.36 28.66 -0.05
N TYR A 391 6.74 27.48 0.01
CA TYR A 391 5.64 27.20 0.94
C TYR A 391 6.11 27.32 2.39
N ASP A 392 7.21 26.69 2.76
CA ASP A 392 7.71 26.71 4.15
C ASP A 392 8.11 28.13 4.57
N SER A 393 8.81 28.87 3.70
CA SER A 393 9.18 30.26 3.96
C SER A 393 7.95 31.16 4.12
N THR A 394 6.96 31.01 3.23
CA THR A 394 5.72 31.81 3.27
C THR A 394 4.90 31.49 4.51
N SER A 395 4.70 30.20 4.79
CA SER A 395 3.97 29.71 5.97
C SER A 395 4.65 30.18 7.26
N ALA A 396 5.98 30.07 7.37
CA ALA A 396 6.73 30.54 8.52
C ALA A 396 6.54 32.05 8.74
N ASN A 397 6.69 32.87 7.69
CA ASN A 397 6.54 34.33 7.79
C ASN A 397 5.11 34.73 8.22
N ILE A 398 4.09 34.14 7.60
CA ILE A 398 2.69 34.46 7.90
C ILE A 398 2.32 33.99 9.31
N ASN A 399 2.73 32.79 9.72
CA ASN A 399 2.50 32.29 11.08
C ASN A 399 3.23 33.15 12.14
N GLN A 400 4.45 33.60 11.84
CA GLN A 400 5.16 34.54 12.70
C GLN A 400 4.39 35.86 12.86
N LEU A 401 3.78 36.39 11.80
CA LEU A 401 2.94 37.59 11.90
C LEU A 401 1.66 37.36 12.71
N ALA A 402 1.04 36.19 12.53
CA ALA A 402 -0.23 35.84 13.15
C ALA A 402 -0.09 35.67 14.67
N PHE A 403 0.98 34.97 15.11
CA PHE A 403 1.11 34.50 16.49
C PHE A 403 2.28 35.10 17.27
N MET A 404 3.28 35.71 16.64
CA MET A 404 4.44 36.29 17.35
C MET A 404 4.37 37.81 17.46
N GLU A 405 4.64 38.30 18.66
CA GLU A 405 4.35 39.69 19.07
C GLU A 405 5.49 40.68 18.78
N ASN A 406 6.67 40.18 18.39
CA ASN A 406 7.89 40.99 18.21
C ASN A 406 8.52 40.85 16.82
N VAL A 407 7.82 40.21 15.88
CA VAL A 407 8.34 40.01 14.52
C VAL A 407 8.09 41.26 13.69
N HIS A 408 9.18 41.93 13.32
CA HIS A 408 9.10 43.11 12.48
C HIS A 408 9.23 42.69 11.02
N PHE A 409 8.14 42.82 10.28
CA PHE A 409 8.17 42.59 8.84
C PHE A 409 9.10 43.61 8.18
N THR A 410 10.03 43.10 7.38
CA THR A 410 10.92 43.92 6.55
C THR A 410 10.32 44.10 5.16
N GLU A 411 10.81 45.10 4.43
CA GLU A 411 10.44 45.31 3.03
C GLU A 411 10.78 44.09 2.16
N GLU A 412 11.86 43.39 2.50
CA GLU A 412 12.28 42.16 1.84
C GLU A 412 11.26 41.02 2.02
N ILE A 413 10.72 40.84 3.24
CA ILE A 413 9.70 39.81 3.50
C ILE A 413 8.43 40.10 2.69
N ILE A 414 7.97 41.35 2.63
CA ILE A 414 6.76 41.69 1.85
C ILE A 414 6.99 41.51 0.35
N ARG A 415 8.18 41.89 -0.16
CA ARG A 415 8.53 41.64 -1.56
C ARG A 415 8.60 40.15 -1.89
N SER A 416 9.18 39.35 -0.99
CA SER A 416 9.21 37.90 -1.11
C SER A 416 7.80 37.31 -1.13
N LEU A 417 6.91 37.76 -0.24
CA LEU A 417 5.51 37.33 -0.21
C LEU A 417 4.75 37.71 -1.47
N LEU A 418 5.00 38.89 -2.05
CA LEU A 418 4.41 39.29 -3.33
C LEU A 418 4.87 38.39 -4.48
N GLY A 419 6.19 38.11 -4.57
CA GLY A 419 6.74 37.20 -5.57
C GLY A 419 6.20 35.78 -5.42
N ASN A 420 6.19 35.24 -4.21
CA ASN A 420 5.62 33.92 -3.93
C ASN A 420 4.12 33.89 -4.27
N ARG A 421 3.38 34.96 -3.97
CA ARG A 421 1.95 35.06 -4.32
C ARG A 421 1.71 35.00 -5.81
N GLU A 422 2.50 35.71 -6.62
CA GLU A 422 2.38 35.66 -8.09
C GLU A 422 2.62 34.24 -8.61
N GLU A 423 3.64 33.58 -8.09
CA GLU A 423 4.03 32.22 -8.46
C GLU A 423 2.96 31.18 -8.06
N PHE A 424 2.43 31.23 -6.83
CA PHE A 424 1.34 30.34 -6.42
C PHE A 424 0.03 30.60 -7.18
N ASN A 425 -0.29 31.86 -7.50
CA ASN A 425 -1.49 32.19 -8.29
C ASN A 425 -1.33 31.89 -9.79
N SER A 426 -0.10 31.67 -10.27
CA SER A 426 0.14 31.19 -11.63
C SER A 426 -0.32 29.74 -11.83
N LEU A 427 -0.36 28.94 -10.76
CA LEU A 427 -0.87 27.56 -10.78
C LEU A 427 -2.40 27.55 -10.93
N SER A 428 -3.11 28.28 -10.07
CA SER A 428 -4.52 28.61 -10.22
C SER A 428 -4.86 29.86 -9.41
N SER A 429 -5.88 30.60 -9.84
CA SER A 429 -6.29 31.84 -9.18
C SER A 429 -6.86 31.56 -7.78
N GLY A 430 -6.25 32.11 -6.73
CA GLY A 430 -6.76 32.03 -5.36
C GLY A 430 -6.03 31.04 -4.45
N THR A 431 -5.14 30.19 -5.00
CA THR A 431 -4.39 29.15 -4.27
C THR A 431 -3.57 29.72 -3.11
N PHE A 432 -3.01 30.91 -3.29
CA PHE A 432 -2.26 31.56 -2.21
C PHE A 432 -3.15 31.86 -0.99
N SER A 433 -4.38 32.32 -1.22
CA SER A 433 -5.30 32.64 -0.11
C SER A 433 -5.80 31.37 0.57
N GLU A 434 -6.15 30.36 -0.21
CA GLU A 434 -6.62 29.06 0.27
C GLU A 434 -5.55 28.36 1.12
N LEU A 435 -4.31 28.28 0.63
CA LEU A 435 -3.24 27.57 1.33
C LEU A 435 -2.79 28.24 2.63
N PHE A 436 -2.68 29.58 2.66
CA PHE A 436 -2.02 30.28 3.75
C PHE A 436 -2.94 31.08 4.68
N PHE A 437 -4.13 31.52 4.24
CA PHE A 437 -4.99 32.37 5.07
C PHE A 437 -6.16 31.60 5.70
N GLU A 438 -6.80 30.68 4.99
CA GLU A 438 -7.98 29.98 5.50
C GLU A 438 -7.69 29.18 6.78
N SER A 439 -6.64 28.35 6.79
CA SER A 439 -6.21 27.60 8.00
C SER A 439 -5.92 28.51 9.20
N ILE A 440 -5.34 29.68 8.96
CA ILE A 440 -4.98 30.59 10.05
C ILE A 440 -6.23 31.21 10.66
N PHE A 441 -7.24 31.54 9.85
CA PHE A 441 -8.51 32.05 10.37
C PHE A 441 -9.33 31.00 11.13
N ASP A 442 -9.21 29.74 10.74
CA ASP A 442 -9.85 28.61 11.45
C ASP A 442 -9.12 28.24 12.75
N ASN A 443 -7.89 28.71 12.93
CA ASN A 443 -7.11 28.44 14.14
C ASN A 443 -7.69 29.20 15.35
N LYS A 444 -8.21 28.44 16.33
CA LYS A 444 -8.80 28.93 17.58
C LYS A 444 -7.85 29.76 18.46
N TYR A 445 -6.55 29.73 18.21
CA TYR A 445 -5.53 30.50 18.93
C TYR A 445 -5.19 31.85 18.25
N LEU A 446 -5.84 32.20 17.15
CA LEU A 446 -5.61 33.48 16.49
C LEU A 446 -6.20 34.63 17.31
N GLY A 447 -5.33 35.41 17.95
CA GLY A 447 -5.73 36.59 18.72
C GLY A 447 -6.30 37.74 17.88
N GLN A 448 -6.96 38.70 18.53
CA GLN A 448 -7.61 39.84 17.87
C GLN A 448 -6.64 40.69 17.02
N PHE A 449 -5.45 40.98 17.56
CA PHE A 449 -4.43 41.75 16.84
C PHE A 449 -3.77 40.92 15.75
N GLY A 450 -3.53 39.61 15.95
CA GLY A 450 -3.09 38.68 14.92
C GLY A 450 -4.05 38.67 13.72
N ARG A 451 -5.36 38.55 13.98
CA ARG A 451 -6.40 38.63 12.94
C ARG A 451 -6.39 39.96 12.19
N LYS A 452 -6.25 41.09 12.90
CA LYS A 452 -6.12 42.42 12.27
C LYS A 452 -4.87 42.50 11.38
N LYS A 453 -3.73 41.97 11.81
CA LYS A 453 -2.47 41.95 11.03
C LYS A 453 -2.62 41.11 9.76
N ILE A 454 -3.21 39.92 9.85
CA ILE A 454 -3.42 39.03 8.71
C ILE A 454 -4.41 39.63 7.70
N ILE A 455 -5.53 40.21 8.15
CA ILE A 455 -6.46 40.94 7.25
C ILE A 455 -5.76 42.13 6.59
N CYS A 456 -4.95 42.88 7.35
CA CYS A 456 -4.17 43.99 6.80
C CYS A 456 -3.14 43.51 5.76
N LEU A 457 -2.50 42.36 5.99
CA LEU A 457 -1.57 41.75 5.06
C LEU A 457 -2.29 41.28 3.79
N GLN A 458 -3.37 40.52 3.90
CA GLN A 458 -4.15 40.00 2.76
C GLN A 458 -4.65 41.13 1.85
N ASN A 459 -5.39 42.09 2.43
CA ASN A 459 -5.88 43.28 1.71
C ASN A 459 -4.72 44.13 1.19
N GLY A 460 -3.62 44.15 1.92
CA GLY A 460 -2.44 44.93 1.57
C GLY A 460 -1.72 44.40 0.34
N LEU A 461 -1.53 43.08 0.28
CA LEU A 461 -0.96 42.41 -0.87
C LEU A 461 -1.85 42.58 -2.11
N GLU A 462 -3.18 42.55 -1.95
CA GLU A 462 -4.13 42.81 -3.04
C GLU A 462 -4.03 44.26 -3.56
N GLN A 463 -4.05 45.23 -2.65
CA GLN A 463 -3.96 46.65 -3.01
C GLN A 463 -2.61 47.04 -3.63
N ILE A 464 -1.52 46.34 -3.29
CA ILE A 464 -0.23 46.53 -3.94
C ILE A 464 -0.27 46.01 -5.38
N ASN A 465 -0.86 44.84 -5.61
CA ASN A 465 -1.01 44.27 -6.96
C ASN A 465 -1.89 45.16 -7.87
N ASP A 466 -2.95 45.76 -7.31
CA ASP A 466 -3.81 46.72 -8.00
C ASP A 466 -3.17 48.11 -8.20
N GLY A 467 -1.94 48.33 -7.73
CA GLY A 467 -1.23 49.61 -7.80
C GLY A 467 -1.79 50.71 -6.89
N ARG A 468 -2.69 50.37 -5.96
CA ARG A 468 -3.36 51.32 -5.04
C ARG A 468 -2.57 51.62 -3.77
N MET A 469 -1.58 50.78 -3.43
CA MET A 469 -0.74 50.95 -2.25
C MET A 469 0.71 50.58 -2.54
N THR A 470 1.65 51.21 -1.83
CA THR A 470 3.08 50.87 -1.90
C THR A 470 3.46 49.89 -0.79
N VAL A 471 4.56 49.15 -0.99
CA VAL A 471 5.13 48.24 0.04
C VAL A 471 5.41 48.99 1.35
N GLN A 472 5.91 50.23 1.27
CA GLN A 472 6.13 51.09 2.45
C GLN A 472 4.83 51.49 3.15
N GLY A 473 3.75 51.70 2.39
CA GLY A 473 2.42 51.98 2.93
C GLY A 473 1.87 50.81 3.75
N LEU A 474 2.03 49.58 3.26
CA LEU A 474 1.65 48.37 3.99
C LEU A 474 2.47 48.17 5.26
N LEU A 475 3.80 48.34 5.19
CA LEU A 475 4.67 48.31 6.37
C LEU A 475 4.27 49.35 7.42
N GLY A 476 3.90 50.55 6.97
CA GLY A 476 3.41 51.61 7.85
C GLY A 476 2.14 51.19 8.59
N ARG A 477 1.18 50.57 7.90
CA ARG A 477 -0.04 50.05 8.51
C ARG A 477 0.23 48.94 9.51
N LEU A 478 1.07 47.95 9.16
CA LEU A 478 1.44 46.87 10.08
C LEU A 478 2.14 47.40 11.34
N LYS A 479 3.09 48.33 11.19
CA LYS A 479 3.75 48.99 12.32
C LYS A 479 2.80 49.78 13.21
N ASN A 480 1.74 50.36 12.63
CA ASN A 480 0.73 51.06 13.42
C ASN A 480 -0.12 50.07 14.23
N ILE A 481 -0.46 48.90 13.67
CA ILE A 481 -1.13 47.82 14.41
C ILE A 481 -0.23 47.30 15.53
N ASP A 482 1.07 47.12 15.30
CA ASP A 482 2.02 46.72 16.35
C ASP A 482 2.13 47.75 17.48
N LYS A 483 2.12 49.05 17.14
CA LYS A 483 2.10 50.13 18.13
C LYS A 483 0.80 50.13 18.93
N GLU A 484 -0.34 49.93 18.26
CA GLU A 484 -1.66 49.83 18.89
C GLU A 484 -1.71 48.62 19.83
N GLU A 485 -1.18 47.46 19.44
CA GLU A 485 -1.11 46.26 20.27
C GLU A 485 -0.23 46.48 21.51
N LYS A 486 0.96 47.08 21.35
CA LYS A 486 1.85 47.41 22.49
C LYS A 486 1.18 48.38 23.45
N LEU A 487 0.53 49.41 22.92
CA LEU A 487 -0.22 50.37 23.72
C LEU A 487 -1.38 49.70 24.44
N TYR A 488 -2.15 48.85 23.76
CA TYR A 488 -3.25 48.11 24.34
C TYR A 488 -2.82 47.28 25.55
N ARG A 489 -1.68 46.57 25.47
CA ARG A 489 -1.17 45.77 26.61
C ARG A 489 -0.74 46.61 27.80
N ILE A 490 -0.01 47.71 27.54
CA ILE A 490 0.39 48.66 28.59
C ILE A 490 -0.85 49.20 29.29
N LEU A 491 -1.87 49.58 28.51
CA LEU A 491 -3.14 50.05 29.05
C LEU A 491 -3.87 48.97 29.83
N LEU A 492 -3.97 47.74 29.31
CA LEU A 492 -4.63 46.63 29.99
C LEU A 492 -3.99 46.37 31.37
N ALA A 493 -2.65 46.34 31.46
CA ALA A 493 -1.94 46.13 32.72
C ALA A 493 -2.22 47.25 33.73
N HIS A 494 -2.06 48.52 33.32
CA HIS A 494 -2.24 49.66 34.22
C HIS A 494 -3.70 49.89 34.62
N VAL A 495 -4.65 49.69 33.69
CA VAL A 495 -6.08 49.78 33.99
C VAL A 495 -6.50 48.65 34.93
N LYS A 496 -6.00 47.42 34.74
CA LYS A 496 -6.29 46.28 35.64
C LYS A 496 -5.75 46.52 37.05
N GLU A 497 -4.51 47.01 37.17
CA GLU A 497 -3.92 47.39 38.47
C GLU A 497 -4.74 48.49 39.17
N ARG A 498 -5.16 49.53 38.42
CA ARG A 498 -5.95 50.62 38.98
C ARG A 498 -7.36 50.17 39.37
N ILE A 499 -8.04 49.38 38.55
CA ILE A 499 -9.36 48.83 38.86
C ILE A 499 -9.30 47.94 40.11
N ARG A 500 -8.24 47.13 40.25
CA ARG A 500 -8.00 46.31 41.46
C ARG A 500 -7.80 47.16 42.72
N ASN A 501 -7.33 48.40 42.60
CA ASN A 501 -7.10 49.28 43.74
C ASN A 501 -8.32 50.16 44.09
N PHE A 502 -9.21 50.46 43.13
CA PHE A 502 -10.32 51.41 43.33
C PHE A 502 -11.73 50.79 43.28
N TYR A 503 -11.88 49.51 42.89
CA TYR A 503 -13.03 48.58 42.91
C TYR A 503 -14.48 49.07 42.68
N SER A 504 -14.76 50.35 42.47
CA SER A 504 -16.12 50.91 42.51
C SER A 504 -16.40 52.07 41.54
N LYS A 505 -15.38 52.64 40.86
CA LYS A 505 -15.52 53.88 40.08
C LYS A 505 -15.13 53.73 38.60
N TYR A 506 -15.80 52.86 37.84
CA TYR A 506 -15.60 52.75 36.39
C TYR A 506 -16.84 52.26 35.62
N ASN A 507 -18.02 52.28 36.26
CA ASN A 507 -19.24 51.75 35.66
C ASN A 507 -19.95 52.78 34.78
N THR A 508 -19.78 54.06 35.07
CA THR A 508 -20.37 55.15 34.26
C THR A 508 -19.38 55.68 33.21
N LYS A 509 -19.90 56.26 32.13
CA LYS A 509 -19.09 56.83 31.05
C LYS A 509 -18.20 57.99 31.54
N ALA A 510 -18.72 58.82 32.44
CA ALA A 510 -17.97 59.91 33.06
C ALA A 510 -16.80 59.42 33.94
N GLU A 511 -17.00 58.32 34.68
CA GLU A 511 -15.91 57.70 35.46
C GLU A 511 -14.85 57.06 34.57
N GLN A 512 -15.24 56.44 33.45
CA GLN A 512 -14.30 55.91 32.47
C GLN A 512 -13.48 57.01 31.81
N ASP A 513 -14.10 58.14 31.48
CA ASP A 513 -13.41 59.29 30.89
C ASP A 513 -12.44 59.93 31.91
N ALA A 514 -12.80 60.02 33.18
CA ALA A 514 -11.91 60.49 34.25
C ALA A 514 -10.74 59.52 34.51
N LEU A 515 -11.00 58.21 34.52
CA LEU A 515 -9.96 57.17 34.66
C LEU A 515 -8.99 57.20 33.47
N ARG A 516 -9.49 57.48 32.25
CA ARG A 516 -8.66 57.66 31.06
C ARG A 516 -7.72 58.86 31.20
N GLU A 517 -8.23 60.00 31.65
CA GLU A 517 -7.42 61.22 31.86
C GLU A 517 -6.32 60.97 32.90
N GLU A 518 -6.67 60.37 34.04
CA GLU A 518 -5.72 60.05 35.11
C GLU A 518 -4.61 59.08 34.64
N ILE A 519 -4.96 58.02 33.92
CA ILE A 519 -3.98 57.06 33.38
C ILE A 519 -3.14 57.71 32.27
N THR A 520 -3.72 58.62 31.47
CA THR A 520 -2.98 59.39 30.46
C THR A 520 -1.91 60.25 31.14
N GLU A 521 -2.27 61.00 32.17
CA GLU A 521 -1.33 61.81 32.95
C GLU A 521 -0.23 60.95 33.60
N GLU A 522 -0.59 59.80 34.17
CA GLU A 522 0.37 58.88 34.79
C GLU A 522 1.39 58.34 33.77
N LEU A 523 0.93 57.93 32.58
CA LEU A 523 1.79 57.34 31.56
C LEU A 523 2.67 58.38 30.85
N ILE A 524 2.18 59.61 30.68
CA ILE A 524 2.98 60.74 30.20
C ILE A 524 4.06 61.11 31.23
N ASN A 525 3.70 61.18 32.52
CA ASN A 525 4.66 61.48 33.60
C ASN A 525 5.75 60.40 33.74
N LYS A 526 5.40 59.12 33.49
CA LYS A 526 6.35 58.01 33.44
C LYS A 526 7.17 57.96 32.13
N LYS A 527 6.95 58.88 31.18
CA LYS A 527 7.57 58.93 29.85
C LYS A 527 7.33 57.69 28.98
N ILE A 528 6.26 56.95 29.25
CA ILE A 528 5.88 55.75 28.50
C ILE A 528 5.06 56.12 27.25
N LEU A 529 4.31 57.23 27.34
CA LEU A 529 3.48 57.77 26.26
C LEU A 529 3.91 59.20 25.90
N ALA A 530 3.84 59.51 24.60
CA ALA A 530 4.11 60.84 24.07
C ALA A 530 2.82 61.65 23.81
N ASP A 531 1.70 60.96 23.56
CA ASP A 531 0.41 61.55 23.17
C ASP A 531 -0.75 60.96 24.02
N GLU A 532 -1.93 61.55 23.91
CA GLU A 532 -3.15 61.09 24.59
C GLU A 532 -3.61 59.69 24.14
N ILE A 533 -4.20 58.94 25.07
CA ILE A 533 -4.77 57.62 24.80
C ILE A 533 -6.05 57.75 23.95
N PRO A 534 -6.14 57.06 22.79
CA PRO A 534 -7.37 57.03 21.99
C PRO A 534 -8.56 56.48 22.78
N ALA A 535 -9.68 57.20 22.78
CA ALA A 535 -10.86 56.85 23.55
C ALA A 535 -11.44 55.47 23.20
N ASP A 536 -11.35 55.07 21.92
CA ASP A 536 -11.87 53.78 21.45
C ASP A 536 -11.02 52.61 21.95
N LEU A 537 -9.69 52.78 22.00
CA LEU A 537 -8.78 51.77 22.53
C LEU A 537 -8.99 51.58 24.03
N PHE A 538 -9.16 52.67 24.77
CA PHE A 538 -9.46 52.62 26.21
C PHE A 538 -10.79 51.92 26.50
N ARG A 539 -11.85 52.24 25.75
CA ARG A 539 -13.15 51.56 25.87
C ARG A 539 -13.05 50.06 25.59
N ALA A 540 -12.29 49.67 24.58
CA ALA A 540 -12.06 48.26 24.27
C ALA A 540 -11.38 47.52 25.43
N VAL A 541 -10.35 48.13 26.05
CA VAL A 541 -9.68 47.59 27.25
C VAL A 541 -10.68 47.41 28.40
N VAL A 542 -11.50 48.43 28.71
CA VAL A 542 -12.48 48.35 29.80
C VAL A 542 -13.53 47.26 29.55
N VAL A 543 -14.02 47.13 28.31
CA VAL A 543 -14.96 46.05 27.94
C VAL A 543 -14.31 44.68 28.11
N ASN A 544 -13.05 44.52 27.71
CA ASN A 544 -12.34 43.26 27.86
C ASN A 544 -12.10 42.89 29.34
N ILE A 545 -11.77 43.87 30.20
CA ILE A 545 -11.67 43.65 31.65
C ILE A 545 -13.03 43.26 32.25
N LYS A 546 -14.14 43.85 31.78
CA LYS A 546 -15.49 43.44 32.22
C LYS A 546 -15.82 42.00 31.81
N LYS A 547 -15.48 41.60 30.59
CA LYS A 547 -15.66 40.22 30.10
C LYS A 547 -14.81 39.23 30.90
N GLU A 548 -13.56 39.59 31.17
CA GLU A 548 -12.67 38.82 32.06
C GLU A 548 -13.29 38.65 33.45
N ALA A 549 -13.80 39.72 34.07
CA ALA A 549 -14.43 39.64 35.39
C ALA A 549 -15.67 38.73 35.39
N ILE A 550 -16.50 38.80 34.34
CA ILE A 550 -17.66 37.90 34.17
C ILE A 550 -17.19 36.45 34.03
N TYR A 551 -16.15 36.19 33.24
CA TYR A 551 -15.60 34.85 33.06
C TYR A 551 -15.07 34.29 34.37
N VAL A 552 -14.16 34.99 35.04
CA VAL A 552 -13.47 34.51 36.24
C VAL A 552 -14.40 34.38 37.44
N HIS A 553 -15.36 35.31 37.62
CA HIS A 553 -16.20 35.32 38.82
C HIS A 553 -17.52 34.56 38.67
N ASN A 554 -18.08 34.44 37.46
CA ASN A 554 -19.37 33.79 37.25
C ASN A 554 -19.24 32.49 36.46
N LEU A 555 -18.58 32.54 35.30
CA LEU A 555 -18.64 31.45 34.32
C LEU A 555 -17.65 30.32 34.61
N LEU A 556 -16.40 30.65 34.95
CA LEU A 556 -15.35 29.68 35.27
C LEU A 556 -15.70 28.82 36.50
N PRO A 557 -16.23 29.36 37.62
CA PRO A 557 -16.69 28.53 38.73
C PRO A 557 -17.80 27.56 38.33
N GLN A 558 -18.71 27.98 37.44
CA GLN A 558 -19.77 27.13 36.93
C GLN A 558 -19.22 26.01 36.03
N VAL A 559 -18.31 26.35 35.11
CA VAL A 559 -17.60 25.37 34.25
C VAL A 559 -16.88 24.32 35.09
N ILE A 560 -16.22 24.72 36.17
CA ILE A 560 -15.52 23.80 37.09
C ILE A 560 -16.52 22.92 37.86
N ALA A 561 -17.61 23.50 38.37
CA ALA A 561 -18.61 22.77 39.15
C ALA A 561 -19.39 21.74 38.30
N GLU A 562 -19.73 22.11 37.06
CA GLU A 562 -20.53 21.28 36.14
C GLU A 562 -19.66 20.39 35.23
N LYS A 563 -18.34 20.60 35.21
CA LYS A 563 -17.37 19.95 34.29
C LYS A 563 -17.79 20.07 32.82
N ASP A 564 -18.34 21.22 32.44
CA ASP A 564 -18.88 21.45 31.10
C ASP A 564 -17.88 22.22 30.20
N PRO A 565 -17.12 21.53 29.32
CA PRO A 565 -16.21 22.20 28.39
C PRO A 565 -16.95 22.96 27.29
N ALA A 566 -18.23 22.69 27.03
CA ALA A 566 -18.99 23.36 25.97
C ALA A 566 -19.31 24.81 26.36
N LEU A 567 -19.66 25.06 27.62
CA LEU A 567 -19.91 26.41 28.14
C LEU A 567 -18.65 27.29 28.07
N ARG A 568 -17.47 26.70 28.27
CA ARG A 568 -16.17 27.36 28.07
C ARG A 568 -15.95 27.74 26.60
N GLU A 569 -16.13 26.79 25.68
CA GLU A 569 -15.93 27.05 24.25
C GLU A 569 -16.92 28.09 23.72
N ASP A 570 -18.19 28.04 24.13
CA ASP A 570 -19.22 29.04 23.75
C ASP A 570 -18.84 30.45 24.23
N PHE A 571 -18.29 30.59 25.45
CA PHE A 571 -17.78 31.88 25.90
C PHE A 571 -16.57 32.34 25.09
N LEU A 572 -15.62 31.46 24.76
CA LEU A 572 -14.44 31.81 23.97
C LEU A 572 -14.83 32.27 22.55
N GLU A 573 -15.76 31.58 21.91
CA GLU A 573 -16.25 31.91 20.56
C GLU A 573 -16.97 33.27 20.53
N ASN A 574 -17.73 33.61 21.57
CA ASN A 574 -18.55 34.83 21.62
C ASN A 574 -17.85 36.04 22.29
N SER A 575 -16.90 35.81 23.19
CA SER A 575 -16.27 36.88 23.98
C SER A 575 -15.25 37.68 23.17
N GLY A 576 -14.60 37.06 22.17
CA GLY A 576 -13.50 37.66 21.43
C GLY A 576 -12.25 37.92 22.27
N LEU A 577 -12.16 37.30 23.45
CA LEU A 577 -10.94 37.27 24.26
C LEU A 577 -9.94 36.28 23.66
N ASP A 578 -8.66 36.59 23.77
CA ASP A 578 -7.60 35.70 23.31
C ASP A 578 -7.62 34.41 24.14
N ARG A 579 -7.63 33.26 23.48
CA ARG A 579 -7.65 31.95 24.13
C ARG A 579 -6.45 31.73 25.03
N PHE A 580 -5.25 32.17 24.63
CA PHE A 580 -4.06 32.09 25.49
C PHE A 580 -4.23 32.93 26.75
N TYR A 581 -4.83 34.11 26.61
CA TYR A 581 -5.09 34.98 27.75
C TYR A 581 -6.07 34.36 28.74
N VAL A 582 -7.15 33.74 28.24
CA VAL A 582 -8.12 33.03 29.07
C VAL A 582 -7.50 31.80 29.75
N GLU A 583 -6.66 31.05 29.04
CA GLU A 583 -5.96 29.91 29.61
C GLU A 583 -4.96 30.31 30.72
N GLU A 584 -4.30 31.46 30.62
CA GLU A 584 -3.50 31.99 31.73
C GLU A 584 -4.38 32.42 32.91
N LEU A 585 -5.53 33.06 32.67
CA LEU A 585 -6.48 33.41 33.74
C LEU A 585 -7.05 32.19 34.48
N GLU A 586 -7.38 31.13 33.75
CA GLU A 586 -7.82 29.86 34.34
C GLU A 586 -6.74 29.26 35.23
N ARG A 587 -5.48 29.29 34.76
CA ARG A 587 -4.35 28.81 35.54
C ARG A 587 -4.15 29.64 36.81
N GLU A 588 -4.15 30.97 36.69
CA GLU A 588 -4.07 31.87 37.85
C GLU A 588 -5.21 31.60 38.86
N TYR A 589 -6.43 31.34 38.37
CA TYR A 589 -7.57 31.02 39.22
C TYR A 589 -7.38 29.69 39.97
N PHE A 590 -6.92 28.63 39.30
CA PHE A 590 -6.64 27.34 39.93
C PHE A 590 -5.51 27.45 40.96
N GLU A 591 -4.44 28.19 40.65
CA GLU A 591 -3.32 28.45 41.56
C GLU A 591 -3.77 29.26 42.80
N LEU A 592 -4.61 30.29 42.63
CA LEU A 592 -5.11 31.13 43.73
C LEU A 592 -6.11 30.42 44.66
N ASN A 593 -6.85 29.44 44.14
CA ASN A 593 -7.87 28.71 44.89
C ASN A 593 -7.42 27.29 45.32
N GLU A 594 -6.15 26.95 45.12
CA GLU A 594 -5.57 25.64 45.46
C GLU A 594 -6.34 24.44 44.85
N LEU A 595 -6.81 24.58 43.60
CA LEU A 595 -7.57 23.55 42.89
C LEU A 595 -6.64 22.58 42.13
N ASP A 596 -7.13 21.37 41.83
CA ASP A 596 -6.35 20.36 41.11
C ASP A 596 -6.16 20.72 39.62
N MET A 597 -4.91 20.79 39.20
CA MET A 597 -4.53 21.10 37.81
C MET A 597 -4.98 20.00 36.83
N GLU A 598 -5.23 18.78 37.29
CA GLU A 598 -5.74 17.70 36.43
C GLU A 598 -7.16 17.96 35.93
N ASP A 599 -8.01 18.57 36.75
CA ASP A 599 -9.37 19.00 36.35
C ASP A 599 -9.31 20.11 35.29
N LEU A 600 -8.34 21.03 35.40
CA LEU A 600 -8.10 22.06 34.37
C LEU A 600 -7.72 21.44 33.01
N TYR A 601 -6.87 20.41 33.01
CA TYR A 601 -6.52 19.71 31.78
C TYR A 601 -7.71 18.97 31.15
N GLN A 602 -8.64 18.45 31.96
CA GLN A 602 -9.86 17.79 31.47
C GLN A 602 -10.83 18.78 30.83
N ILE A 603 -11.02 19.95 31.44
CA ILE A 603 -11.84 21.05 30.88
C ILE A 603 -11.22 21.55 29.56
N ARG A 604 -9.89 21.55 29.45
CA ARG A 604 -9.17 21.90 28.21
C ARG A 604 -9.18 20.78 27.14
N LYS A 605 -9.30 19.51 27.55
CA LYS A 605 -9.31 18.33 26.68
C LYS A 605 -10.58 18.12 25.87
N GLY A 606 -11.61 18.95 26.03
CA GLY A 606 -12.81 18.96 25.17
C GLY A 606 -12.52 19.05 23.66
N LEU A 607 -11.26 19.35 23.27
CA LEU A 607 -10.74 19.29 21.91
C LEU A 607 -10.59 17.87 21.32
N ASN A 608 -10.34 16.82 22.12
CA ASN A 608 -9.98 15.50 21.58
C ASN A 608 -11.17 14.60 21.22
N ASN A 609 -12.40 14.93 21.64
CA ASN A 609 -13.58 14.06 21.42
C ASN A 609 -14.45 14.48 20.23
N VAL A 610 -14.07 15.52 19.48
CA VAL A 610 -14.82 15.99 18.30
C VAL A 610 -14.08 15.67 16.98
N ALA A 611 -12.90 15.04 17.07
CA ALA A 611 -12.11 14.56 15.93
C ALA A 611 -11.90 13.03 15.98
N ALA A 612 -12.97 12.29 16.27
CA ALA A 612 -13.06 10.84 16.11
C ALA A 612 -14.21 10.47 15.18
#